data_AF-A0A7S6VX36-F1
#
_entry.id   AF-A0A7S6VX36-F1
#
_cell.length_a   1.000
_cell.length_b   1.000
_cell.length_c   1.000
_cell.angle_alpha   90.00
_cell.angle_beta   90.00
_cell.angle_gamma   90.00
#
_symmetry.space_group_name_H-M   'P 1'
#
loop_
_entity.id
_entity.type
_entity.pdbx_description
1 polymer ?
#
loop_
_entity_poly.entity_id
_entity_poly.type
_entity_poly.pdbx_seq_one_letter_code
_entity_poly.pdbx_strand_id
1 'polypeptide(L)'
;MNFKNTNIFEINTYKIIILVFLYLASYCALQVEDAGLCVMSFYEEGILTHFHEIQGSEIDDAAVFGAAGLLGLIFSPLYFFRLSRPWFIRLLTTLCLLQFFCLSMVVIPLNLIIHDSIKYCDNVWLLECLICQLIFMILNLIYINISAY
;
A
#
# COMPACT_ATOMS: atom_id res chain seq x y z
N MET A 1 28.24 -19.72 -22.64
CA MET A 1 27.20 -19.52 -21.61
C MET A 1 26.01 -18.84 -22.25
N ASN A 2 24.81 -19.34 -21.98
CA ASN A 2 23.62 -19.18 -22.80
C ASN A 2 22.90 -17.86 -22.45
N PHE A 3 23.04 -16.81 -23.27
CA PHE A 3 22.46 -15.46 -23.07
C PHE A 3 20.95 -15.47 -22.76
N LYS A 4 20.24 -16.52 -23.20
CA LYS A 4 18.81 -16.69 -22.96
C LYS A 4 18.48 -17.07 -21.51
N ASN A 5 19.43 -17.69 -20.79
CA ASN A 5 19.23 -18.16 -19.41
C ASN A 5 19.48 -17.05 -18.38
N THR A 6 20.40 -16.12 -18.67
CA THR A 6 20.66 -14.93 -17.83
C THR A 6 19.46 -13.99 -17.78
N ASN A 7 18.83 -13.70 -18.93
CA ASN A 7 17.63 -12.85 -18.97
C ASN A 7 16.45 -13.43 -18.18
N ILE A 8 16.27 -14.76 -18.18
CA ILE A 8 15.18 -15.41 -17.43
C ILE A 8 15.43 -15.33 -15.92
N PHE A 9 16.67 -15.51 -15.49
CA PHE A 9 17.05 -15.43 -14.08
C PHE A 9 16.89 -14.00 -13.53
N GLU A 10 17.32 -12.99 -14.29
CA GLU A 10 17.16 -11.59 -13.91
C GLU A 10 15.68 -11.19 -13.82
N ILE A 11 14.85 -11.56 -14.80
CA ILE A 11 13.40 -11.28 -14.80
C ILE A 11 12.71 -11.88 -13.57
N ASN A 12 13.05 -13.11 -13.19
CA ASN A 12 12.48 -13.73 -12.00
C ASN A 12 12.96 -13.06 -10.70
N THR A 13 14.20 -12.57 -10.68
CA THR A 13 14.75 -11.84 -9.52
C THR A 13 14.00 -10.52 -9.30
N TYR A 14 13.74 -9.75 -10.36
CA TYR A 14 12.94 -8.52 -10.27
C TYR A 14 11.53 -8.78 -9.72
N LYS A 15 10.87 -9.86 -10.17
CA LYS A 15 9.54 -10.23 -9.67
C LYS A 15 9.55 -10.51 -8.17
N ILE A 16 10.54 -11.26 -7.70
CA ILE A 16 10.68 -11.57 -6.26
C ILE A 16 10.87 -10.29 -5.46
N ILE A 17 11.70 -9.35 -5.93
CA ILE A 17 11.90 -8.07 -5.24
C ILE A 17 10.60 -7.26 -5.20
N ILE A 18 9.87 -7.15 -6.31
CA ILE A 18 8.55 -6.48 -6.37
C ILE A 18 7.58 -7.10 -5.37
N LEU A 19 7.52 -8.44 -5.32
CA LEU A 19 6.67 -9.19 -4.40
C LEU A 19 7.01 -8.91 -2.94
N VAL A 20 8.30 -8.86 -2.59
CA VAL A 20 8.76 -8.56 -1.22
C VAL A 20 8.27 -7.18 -0.79
N PHE A 21 8.40 -6.15 -1.65
CA PHE A 21 7.93 -4.81 -1.29
C PHE A 21 6.41 -4.72 -1.19
N LEU A 22 5.66 -5.43 -2.05
CA LEU A 22 4.21 -5.51 -1.92
C LEU A 22 3.81 -6.18 -0.60
N TYR A 23 4.49 -7.28 -0.24
CA TYR A 23 4.23 -7.98 1.03
C TYR A 23 4.55 -7.12 2.24
N LEU A 24 5.68 -6.41 2.24
CA LEU A 24 6.06 -5.50 3.31
C LEU A 24 5.07 -4.34 3.45
N ALA A 25 4.66 -3.71 2.33
CA ALA A 25 3.65 -2.66 2.34
C ALA A 25 2.33 -3.16 2.93
N SER A 26 1.88 -4.33 2.49
CA SER A 26 0.68 -5.00 3.01
C SER A 26 0.76 -5.32 4.49
N TYR A 27 1.90 -5.82 4.95
CA TYR A 27 2.11 -6.14 6.36
C TYR A 27 2.05 -4.88 7.22
N CYS A 28 2.74 -3.81 6.80
CA CYS A 28 2.72 -2.53 7.51
C CYS A 28 1.30 -1.94 7.58
N ALA A 29 0.55 -2.01 6.48
CA ALA A 29 -0.84 -1.56 6.42
C ALA A 29 -1.77 -2.31 7.41
N LEU A 30 -1.51 -3.59 7.67
CA LEU A 30 -2.25 -4.39 8.66
C LEU A 30 -1.89 -4.06 10.12
N GLN A 31 -0.73 -3.44 10.36
CA GLN A 31 -0.29 -2.99 11.69
C GLN A 31 -0.76 -1.55 12.00
N VAL A 32 -1.45 -0.89 11.07
CA VAL A 32 -2.05 0.43 11.32
C VAL A 32 -3.29 0.23 12.20
N GLU A 33 -3.12 0.43 13.50
CA GLU A 33 -4.19 0.37 14.49
C GLU A 33 -4.88 1.74 14.66
N ASP A 34 -6.16 1.76 15.07
CA ASP A 34 -6.93 2.97 15.39
C ASP A 34 -6.24 3.88 16.41
N ALA A 35 -5.51 3.29 17.37
CA ALA A 35 -4.77 4.03 18.37
C ALA A 35 -3.62 4.86 17.76
N GLY A 36 -3.05 4.38 16.65
CA GLY A 36 -1.99 5.06 15.92
C GLY A 36 -2.48 6.06 14.88
N LEU A 37 -3.78 6.13 14.58
CA LEU A 37 -4.36 7.11 13.68
C LEU A 37 -4.91 8.30 14.46
N CYS A 38 -4.59 9.50 14.01
CA CYS A 38 -5.06 10.73 14.62
C CYS A 38 -5.17 11.86 13.62
N VAL A 39 -6.04 12.82 13.96
CA VAL A 39 -6.26 14.04 13.21
C VAL A 39 -6.20 15.21 14.18
N MET A 40 -5.50 16.27 13.79
CA MET A 40 -5.44 17.49 14.57
C MET A 40 -6.66 18.36 14.26
N SER A 41 -7.22 18.97 15.29
CA SER A 41 -8.32 19.93 15.18
C SER A 41 -9.63 19.36 14.60
N PHE A 42 -9.96 18.09 14.89
CA PHE A 42 -11.18 17.48 14.37
C PHE A 42 -12.46 18.03 15.03
N TYR A 43 -12.47 18.12 16.36
CA TYR A 43 -13.60 18.70 17.13
C TYR A 43 -13.35 20.14 17.59
N GLU A 44 -12.12 20.46 17.98
CA GLU A 44 -11.72 21.79 18.48
C GLU A 44 -10.31 22.13 18.00
N GLU A 45 -10.08 23.40 17.64
CA GLU A 45 -8.77 23.86 17.17
C GLU A 45 -7.66 23.58 18.19
N GLY A 46 -6.59 22.92 17.76
CA GLY A 46 -5.43 22.66 18.59
C GLY A 46 -5.50 21.37 19.41
N ILE A 47 -6.62 20.64 19.35
CA ILE A 47 -6.79 19.35 20.03
C ILE A 47 -6.47 18.21 19.07
N LEU A 48 -5.57 17.33 19.51
CA LEU A 48 -5.30 16.06 18.84
C LEU A 48 -6.44 15.09 19.19
N THR A 49 -7.08 14.51 18.19
CA THR A 49 -8.13 13.52 18.39
C THR A 49 -7.69 12.20 17.77
N HIS A 50 -7.64 11.14 18.57
CA HIS A 50 -7.37 9.81 18.06
C HIS A 50 -8.66 9.18 17.53
N PHE A 51 -8.53 8.31 16.52
CA PHE A 51 -9.70 7.69 15.89
C PHE A 51 -10.51 6.83 16.87
N HIS A 52 -9.84 6.17 17.84
CA HIS A 52 -10.51 5.40 18.89
C HIS A 52 -11.38 6.25 19.85
N GLU A 53 -11.20 7.57 19.86
CA GLU A 53 -11.95 8.51 20.72
C GLU A 53 -13.16 9.12 20.01
N ILE A 54 -13.26 8.96 18.69
CA ILE A 54 -14.34 9.49 17.86
C ILE A 54 -15.61 8.64 18.09
N GLN A 55 -16.45 9.05 19.04
CA GLN A 55 -17.75 8.41 19.26
C GLN A 55 -18.66 8.58 18.05
N GLY A 56 -19.06 7.46 17.43
CA GLY A 56 -19.98 7.44 16.28
C GLY A 56 -19.32 7.15 14.93
N SER A 57 -18.03 6.83 14.89
CA SER A 57 -17.43 6.21 13.70
C SER A 57 -17.96 4.78 13.56
N GLU A 58 -19.14 4.61 12.95
CA GLU A 58 -19.68 3.29 12.59
C GLU A 58 -18.84 2.58 11.52
N ILE A 59 -17.87 3.29 10.93
CA ILE A 59 -16.88 2.75 10.00
C ILE A 59 -15.54 2.81 10.73
N ASP A 60 -14.98 1.63 10.97
CA ASP A 60 -13.63 1.41 11.48
C ASP A 60 -12.64 1.94 10.43
N ASP A 61 -12.34 3.24 10.48
CA ASP A 61 -11.53 3.96 9.49
C ASP A 61 -10.08 3.42 9.46
N ALA A 62 -9.57 2.82 10.56
CA ALA A 62 -8.32 2.06 10.51
C ALA A 62 -8.45 0.73 9.75
N ALA A 63 -9.60 0.04 9.89
CA ALA A 63 -9.86 -1.16 9.10
C ALA A 63 -9.82 -0.92 7.58
N VAL A 64 -9.99 0.33 7.13
CA VAL A 64 -9.80 0.71 5.72
C VAL A 64 -8.35 0.55 5.26
N PHE A 65 -7.37 0.94 6.09
CA PHE A 65 -5.95 0.71 5.82
C PHE A 65 -5.62 -0.78 5.86
N GLY A 66 -6.16 -1.50 6.85
CA GLY A 66 -6.05 -2.96 6.93
C GLY A 66 -6.62 -3.67 5.69
N ALA A 67 -7.77 -3.24 5.19
CA ALA A 67 -8.40 -3.77 3.97
C ALA A 67 -7.53 -3.50 2.72
N ALA A 68 -6.96 -2.29 2.60
CA ALA A 68 -6.03 -1.97 1.52
C ALA A 68 -4.75 -2.83 1.59
N GLY A 69 -4.27 -3.13 2.80
CA GLY A 69 -3.16 -4.06 3.05
C GLY A 69 -3.50 -5.49 2.65
N LEU A 70 -4.67 -5.98 3.04
CA LEU A 70 -5.17 -7.32 2.71
C LEU A 70 -5.30 -7.53 1.20
N LEU A 71 -5.75 -6.52 0.46
CA LEU A 71 -5.79 -6.56 -1.00
C LEU A 71 -4.39 -6.82 -1.58
N GLY A 72 -3.35 -6.16 -1.07
CA GLY A 72 -1.98 -6.41 -1.52
C GLY A 72 -1.50 -7.83 -1.22
N LEU A 73 -1.87 -8.40 -0.06
CA LEU A 73 -1.59 -9.81 0.24
C LEU A 73 -2.29 -10.76 -0.71
N ILE A 74 -3.57 -10.52 -1.01
CA ILE A 74 -4.37 -11.35 -1.93
C ILE A 74 -3.83 -11.27 -3.36
N PHE A 75 -3.35 -10.10 -3.78
CA PHE A 75 -2.79 -9.92 -5.12
C PHE A 75 -1.35 -10.45 -5.24
N SER A 76 -0.62 -10.59 -4.13
CA SER A 76 0.78 -11.02 -4.14
C SER A 76 1.00 -12.39 -4.85
N PRO A 77 0.21 -13.47 -4.65
CA PRO A 77 0.46 -14.73 -5.33
C PRO A 77 0.24 -14.64 -6.84
N LEU A 78 -0.58 -13.68 -7.31
CA LEU A 78 -0.86 -13.50 -8.73
C LEU A 78 0.39 -13.08 -9.50
N TYR A 79 1.29 -12.31 -8.86
CA TYR A 79 2.54 -11.85 -9.46
C TYR A 79 3.59 -12.97 -9.68
N PHE A 80 3.42 -14.15 -9.07
CA PHE A 80 4.28 -15.31 -9.31
C PHE A 80 4.06 -15.97 -10.67
N PHE A 81 2.87 -15.85 -11.26
CA PHE A 81 2.59 -16.48 -12.54
C PHE A 81 3.41 -15.85 -13.67
N ARG A 82 3.64 -16.62 -14.75
CA ARG A 82 4.32 -16.13 -15.96
C ARG A 82 3.39 -15.21 -16.75
N LEU A 83 3.20 -14.01 -16.23
CA LEU A 83 2.32 -12.99 -16.80
C LEU A 83 3.04 -12.27 -17.93
N SER A 84 2.31 -12.03 -19.03
CA SER A 84 2.78 -11.11 -20.07
C SER A 84 2.67 -9.66 -19.58
N ARG A 85 3.36 -8.74 -20.27
CA ARG A 85 3.31 -7.30 -19.96
C ARG A 85 1.90 -6.72 -19.74
N PRO A 86 0.89 -6.95 -20.60
CA PRO A 86 -0.45 -6.42 -20.37
C PRO A 86 -1.15 -7.05 -19.16
N TRP A 87 -0.72 -8.21 -18.68
CA TRP A 87 -1.21 -8.79 -17.43
C TRP A 87 -0.62 -8.08 -16.21
N PHE A 88 0.68 -7.74 -16.22
CA PHE A 88 1.30 -6.94 -15.16
C PHE A 88 0.64 -5.56 -15.01
N ILE A 89 0.43 -4.87 -16.14
CA ILE A 89 -0.26 -3.56 -16.14
C ILE A 89 -1.67 -3.72 -15.56
N ARG A 90 -2.44 -4.71 -16.00
CA ARG A 90 -3.80 -4.95 -15.49
C ARG A 90 -3.80 -5.24 -13.99
N LEU A 91 -2.92 -6.10 -13.50
CA LEU A 91 -2.82 -6.38 -12.06
C LEU A 91 -2.48 -5.14 -11.25
N LEU A 92 -1.52 -4.34 -11.72
CA LEU A 92 -1.14 -3.09 -11.05
C LEU A 92 -2.32 -2.11 -11.03
N THR A 93 -2.94 -1.85 -12.17
CA THR A 93 -4.09 -0.94 -12.26
C THR A 93 -5.25 -1.42 -11.39
N THR A 94 -5.60 -2.70 -11.44
CA THR A 94 -6.69 -3.25 -10.61
C THR A 94 -6.38 -3.15 -9.13
N LEU A 95 -5.15 -3.46 -8.70
CA LEU A 95 -4.74 -3.32 -7.31
C LEU A 95 -4.82 -1.87 -6.84
N CYS A 96 -4.26 -0.93 -7.60
CA CYS A 96 -4.31 0.50 -7.27
C CYS A 96 -5.74 1.02 -7.18
N LEU A 97 -6.63 0.62 -8.10
CA LEU A 97 -8.03 1.05 -8.10
C LEU A 97 -8.79 0.50 -6.89
N LEU A 98 -8.58 -0.77 -6.54
CA LEU A 98 -9.22 -1.37 -5.37
C LEU A 98 -8.70 -0.76 -4.06
N GLN A 99 -7.39 -0.55 -3.94
CA GLN A 99 -6.82 0.13 -2.77
C GLN A 99 -7.30 1.57 -2.66
N PHE A 100 -7.37 2.30 -3.77
CA PHE A 100 -7.95 3.65 -3.80
C PHE A 100 -9.43 3.64 -3.38
N PHE A 101 -10.22 2.68 -3.87
CA PHE A 101 -11.62 2.54 -3.51
C PHE A 101 -11.80 2.27 -2.01
N CYS A 102 -11.00 1.36 -1.43
CA CYS A 102 -10.97 1.16 0.01
C CYS A 102 -10.67 2.48 0.73
N LEU A 103 -9.52 3.10 0.43
CA LEU A 103 -9.08 4.33 1.07
C LEU A 103 -10.06 5.49 0.86
N SER A 104 -10.89 5.50 -0.19
CA SER A 104 -11.89 6.55 -0.40
C SER A 104 -13.14 6.44 0.48
N MET A 105 -13.27 5.36 1.26
CA MET A 105 -14.41 5.16 2.16
C MET A 105 -14.31 5.93 3.48
N VAL A 106 -13.14 6.49 3.79
CA VAL A 106 -12.97 7.30 5.02
C VAL A 106 -13.76 8.60 4.92
N VAL A 107 -14.34 9.02 6.04
CA VAL A 107 -15.09 10.28 6.13
C VAL A 107 -14.15 11.49 6.16
N ILE A 108 -12.97 11.31 6.76
CA ILE A 108 -11.95 12.36 6.93
C ILE A 108 -11.01 12.35 5.72
N PRO A 109 -10.60 13.51 5.17
CA PRO A 109 -9.67 13.57 4.06
C PRO A 109 -8.38 12.79 4.32
N LEU A 110 -8.08 11.82 3.45
CA LEU A 110 -6.95 10.89 3.62
C LEU A 110 -5.59 11.59 3.78
N ASN A 111 -5.41 12.74 3.14
CA ASN A 111 -4.19 13.54 3.25
C ASN A 111 -3.96 14.09 4.65
N LEU A 112 -5.04 14.50 5.35
CA LEU A 112 -4.98 14.95 6.73
C LEU A 112 -4.67 13.79 7.65
N ILE A 113 -5.37 12.65 7.49
CA ILE A 113 -5.13 11.44 8.28
C ILE A 113 -3.65 11.04 8.18
N ILE A 114 -3.12 10.93 6.96
CA ILE A 114 -1.73 10.52 6.72
C ILE A 114 -0.75 11.52 7.33
N HIS A 115 -0.92 12.81 7.05
CA HIS A 115 0.00 13.83 7.53
C HIS A 115 0.01 13.92 9.05
N ASP A 116 -1.16 13.98 9.67
CA ASP A 116 -1.27 14.19 11.10
C ASP A 116 -0.90 12.94 11.90
N SER A 117 -1.27 11.75 11.42
CA SER A 117 -0.90 10.49 12.07
C SER A 117 0.62 10.25 12.05
N ILE A 118 1.30 10.63 10.96
CA ILE A 118 2.77 10.50 10.87
C ILE A 118 3.45 11.59 11.71
N LYS A 119 2.97 12.83 11.67
CA LYS A 119 3.66 13.97 12.27
C LYS A 119 3.41 14.13 13.76
N TYR A 120 2.19 13.85 14.22
CA TYR A 120 1.77 14.12 15.60
C TYR A 120 1.55 12.84 16.42
N CYS A 121 1.31 11.69 15.78
CA CYS A 121 1.15 10.40 16.47
C CYS A 121 2.27 9.40 16.20
N ASP A 122 3.35 9.84 15.54
CA ASP A 122 4.53 9.02 15.25
C ASP A 122 4.20 7.63 14.69
N ASN A 123 3.17 7.54 13.82
CA ASN A 123 2.75 6.27 13.25
C ASN A 123 3.75 5.79 12.19
N VAL A 124 4.81 5.13 12.66
CA VAL A 124 5.90 4.58 11.84
C VAL A 124 5.37 3.53 10.86
N TRP A 125 4.40 2.72 11.25
CA TRP A 125 3.81 1.70 10.38
C TRP A 125 3.15 2.30 9.13
N LEU A 126 2.42 3.41 9.29
CA LEU A 126 1.80 4.12 8.17
C LEU A 126 2.88 4.69 7.23
N LEU A 127 3.95 5.27 7.79
CA LEU A 127 5.06 5.79 7.00
C LEU A 127 5.79 4.67 6.23
N GLU A 128 6.13 3.58 6.89
CA GLU A 128 6.79 2.41 6.27
C GLU A 128 5.91 1.78 5.19
N CYS A 129 4.60 1.70 5.42
CA CYS A 129 3.62 1.26 4.43
C CYS A 129 3.71 2.12 3.17
N LEU A 130 3.66 3.45 3.30
CA LEU A 130 3.72 4.38 2.17
C LEU A 130 5.05 4.27 1.41
N ILE A 131 6.17 4.16 2.13
CA ILE A 131 7.51 4.00 1.51
C ILE A 131 7.58 2.68 0.74
N CYS A 132 7.18 1.56 1.34
CA CYS A 132 7.20 0.25 0.70
C CYS A 132 6.28 0.21 -0.52
N GLN A 133 5.09 0.80 -0.41
CA GLN A 133 4.14 0.90 -1.53
C GLN A 133 4.71 1.74 -2.68
N LEU A 134 5.40 2.85 -2.38
CA LEU A 134 6.06 3.68 -3.38
C LEU A 134 7.19 2.94 -4.10
N ILE A 135 8.03 2.21 -3.36
CA ILE A 135 9.09 1.38 -3.93
C ILE A 135 8.49 0.28 -4.82
N PHE A 136 7.44 -0.40 -4.35
CA PHE A 136 6.70 -1.38 -5.15
C PHE A 136 6.23 -0.79 -6.48
N MET A 137 5.59 0.38 -6.46
CA MET A 137 5.11 1.08 -7.66
C MET A 137 6.24 1.37 -8.65
N ILE A 138 7.36 1.91 -8.16
CA ILE A 138 8.52 2.24 -8.99
C ILE A 138 9.11 0.98 -9.63
N LEU A 139 9.35 -0.08 -8.85
CA LEU A 139 9.90 -1.33 -9.36
C LEU A 139 8.98 -1.99 -10.39
N ASN A 140 7.66 -1.93 -10.17
CA ASN A 140 6.67 -2.46 -11.10
C ASN A 140 6.68 -1.70 -12.44
N LEU A 141 6.76 -0.36 -12.40
CA LEU A 141 6.91 0.47 -13.60
C LEU A 141 8.22 0.18 -14.35
N ILE A 142 9.33 0.01 -13.65
CA ILE A 142 10.61 -0.38 -14.24
C ILE A 142 10.49 -1.73 -14.93
N TYR A 143 9.89 -2.73 -14.27
CA TYR A 143 9.67 -4.06 -14.85
C TYR A 143 8.80 -4.01 -16.10
N ILE A 144 7.71 -3.23 -16.09
CA ILE A 144 6.84 -3.04 -17.25
C ILE A 144 7.61 -2.44 -18.43
N ASN A 145 8.52 -1.49 -18.17
CA ASN A 145 9.34 -0.85 -19.19
C ASN A 145 10.41 -1.81 -19.76
N ILE A 146 11.11 -2.55 -18.90
CA ILE A 146 12.11 -3.54 -19.35
C ILE A 146 11.44 -4.66 -20.15
N SER A 147 10.25 -5.12 -19.74
CA SER A 147 9.48 -6.14 -20.46
C SER A 147 8.92 -5.69 -21.81
N ALA A 148 9.12 -4.42 -22.20
CA ALA A 148 8.71 -3.87 -23.48
C ALA A 148 9.71 -4.16 -24.62
N TYR A 149 10.95 -4.51 -24.29
CA TYR A 149 12.05 -4.79 -25.20
C TYR A 149 12.35 -6.29 -25.25
#